data_AF-A0A9D1VNG0-F1
#
_entry.id   AF-A0A9D1VNG0-F1
#
_cell.length_a   1.000
_cell.length_b   1.000
_cell.length_c   1.000
_cell.angle_alpha   90.00
_cell.angle_beta   90.00
_cell.angle_gamma   90.00
#
_symmetry.space_group_name_H-M   'P 1'
#
loop_
_entity.id
_entity.type
_entity.pdbx_description
1 polymer ?
#
loop_
_entity_poly.entity_id
_entity_poly.type
_entity_poly.pdbx_seq_one_letter_code
_entity_poly.pdbx_strand_id
1 'polypeptide(L)' 'MKRPYVICHILSSLDGKINGPFMGTEAAAGLSQEYGTLRSQMKGDAWLYGTTTTKEFTGFAR' A
#
# COMPACT_ATOMS: atom_id res chain seq x y z
N MET A 1 -15.51 -15.71 17.90
CA MET A 1 -15.81 -14.90 16.69
C MET A 1 -14.99 -15.41 15.52
N LYS A 2 -15.57 -15.47 14.32
CA LYS A 2 -14.79 -15.64 13.08
C LYS A 2 -14.02 -14.34 12.81
N ARG A 3 -12.70 -14.42 12.69
CA ARG A 3 -11.85 -13.29 12.29
C ARG A 3 -11.66 -13.33 10.77
N PRO A 4 -11.57 -12.19 10.08
CA PRO A 4 -11.23 -12.19 8.66
C PRO A 4 -9.83 -12.77 8.45
N TYR A 5 -9.59 -13.37 7.29
CA TYR A 5 -8.23 -13.67 6.83
C TYR A 5 -7.55 -12.37 6.42
N VAL A 6 -6.35 -12.11 6.92
CA VAL A 6 -5.65 -10.83 6.73
C VAL A 6 -4.33 -11.07 6.03
N ILE A 7 -4.10 -10.36 4.93
CA ILE A 7 -2.84 -10.33 4.21
C ILE A 7 -2.17 -8.98 4.48
N CYS A 8 -0.93 -8.99 4.94
CA CYS A 8 -0.09 -7.80 4.97
C CYS A 8 0.68 -7.71 3.65
N HIS A 9 0.34 -6.72 2.83
CA HIS A 9 0.97 -6.46 1.54
C HIS A 9 1.66 -5.10 1.62
N ILE A 10 2.96 -5.06 1.35
CA ILE A 10 3.79 -3.84 1.50
C ILE A 10 4.75 -3.74 0.32
N LEU A 11 4.84 -2.54 -0.27
CA LEU A 11 5.96 -2.15 -1.14
C LEU A 11 7.00 -1.44 -0.28
N SER A 12 8.24 -1.94 -0.28
CA SER A 12 9.34 -1.35 0.49
C SER A 12 10.60 -1.22 -0.34
N SER A 13 11.49 -0.31 0.07
CA SER A 13 12.88 -0.30 -0.38
C SER A 13 13.64 -1.54 0.13
N LEU A 14 14.85 -1.74 -0.38
CA LEU A 14 15.71 -2.85 0.01
C LEU A 14 16.14 -2.80 1.49
N ASP A 15 16.25 -1.61 2.07
CA ASP A 15 16.51 -1.39 3.50
C ASP A 15 15.23 -1.40 4.36
N GLY A 16 14.10 -1.84 3.79
CA GLY A 16 12.85 -2.05 4.52
C GLY A 16 12.03 -0.78 4.79
N LYS A 17 12.34 0.34 4.14
CA LYS A 17 11.55 1.58 4.28
C LYS A 17 10.28 1.46 3.46
N ILE A 18 9.16 1.84 4.08
CA ILE A 18 7.83 1.85 3.45
C ILE A 18 7.41 3.25 2.97
N ASN A 19 8.27 4.25 3.19
CA ASN A 19 8.13 5.61 2.70
C ASN A 19 9.50 6.27 2.50
N GLY A 20 9.52 7.37 1.75
CA GLY A 20 10.71 8.20 1.57
C GLY A 20 11.03 8.52 0.11
N PRO A 21 12.19 9.16 -0.15
CA PRO A 21 12.53 9.68 -1.47
C PRO A 21 12.52 8.64 -2.60
N PHE A 22 12.77 7.36 -2.29
CA PHE A 22 12.78 6.29 -3.29
C PHE A 22 11.43 6.15 -4.01
N MET A 23 10.32 6.51 -3.37
CA MET A 23 8.98 6.43 -3.97
C MET A 23 8.81 7.37 -5.17
N GLY A 24 9.62 8.43 -5.26
CA GLY A 24 9.62 9.37 -6.38
C GLY A 24 10.46 8.92 -7.58
N THR A 25 11.07 7.74 -7.52
CA THR A 25 11.89 7.21 -8.62
C THR A 25 11.02 6.54 -9.69
N GLU A 26 11.48 6.55 -10.94
CA GLU A 26 10.80 5.87 -12.05
C GLU A 26 10.65 4.36 -11.79
N ALA A 27 11.68 3.73 -11.22
CA ALA A 27 11.62 2.33 -10.80
C ALA A 27 10.48 2.09 -9.79
N ALA A 28 10.32 2.95 -8.80
CA ALA A 28 9.23 2.84 -7.83
C ALA A 28 7.85 3.05 -8.46
N ALA A 29 7.72 3.85 -9.52
CA ALA A 29 6.45 4.03 -10.22
C ALA A 29 5.97 2.70 -10.87
N GLY A 30 6.85 2.02 -11.61
CA GLY A 30 6.53 0.71 -12.21
C GLY A 30 6.23 -0.36 -11.15
N LEU A 31 7.01 -0.39 -10.07
CA LEU A 31 6.77 -1.31 -8.96
C LEU A 31 5.47 -1.01 -8.20
N SER A 32 5.08 0.26 -8.09
CA SER A 32 3.81 0.67 -7.47
C SER A 32 2.61 0.19 -8.28
N GLN A 33 2.71 0.21 -9.61
CA GLN A 33 1.68 -0.35 -10.48
C GLN A 33 1.51 -1.86 -10.25
N GLU A 34 2.61 -2.62 -10.26
CA GLU A 34 2.55 -4.07 -10.01
C GLU A 34 2.05 -4.40 -8.60
N TYR A 35 2.49 -3.65 -7.59
CA TYR A 35 1.98 -3.73 -6.22
C TYR A 35 0.44 -3.58 -6.17
N GLY A 36 -0.12 -2.64 -6.95
CA GLY A 36 -1.56 -2.44 -7.09
C GLY A 36 -2.28 -3.55 -7.86
N THR A 37 -1.65 -4.10 -8.90
CA THR A 37 -2.14 -5.28 -9.64
C THR A 37 -2.26 -6.49 -8.71
N LEU A 38 -1.19 -6.81 -7.98
CA LEU A 38 -1.16 -7.91 -7.02
C LEU A 38 -2.22 -7.74 -5.93
N ARG A 39 -2.36 -6.52 -5.37
CA ARG A 39 -3.42 -6.20 -4.39
C ARG A 39 -4.82 -6.55 -4.93
N SER A 40 -5.08 -6.26 -6.20
CA SER A 40 -6.38 -6.54 -6.83
C SER A 40 -6.61 -8.03 -7.07
N GLN A 41 -5.55 -8.78 -7.39
CA GLN A 41 -5.61 -10.24 -7.55
C GLN A 41 -5.87 -11.01 -6.24
N MET A 42 -5.53 -10.43 -5.09
CA MET A 42 -5.80 -11.02 -3.77
C MET A 42 -7.31 -11.12 -3.44
N LYS A 43 -8.18 -10.43 -4.19
CA LYS A 43 -9.65 -10.46 -4.03
C LYS A 43 -10.10 -10.22 -2.58
N GLY A 44 -9.44 -9.29 -1.88
CA GLY A 44 -9.83 -8.91 -0.52
C GLY A 44 -11.14 -8.14 -0.49
N ASP A 45 -11.99 -8.43 0.49
CA ASP A 45 -13.28 -7.74 0.68
C ASP A 45 -13.13 -6.28 1.12
N ALA A 46 -11.98 -5.92 1.70
CA ALA A 46 -11.68 -4.58 2.20
C ALA A 46 -10.18 -4.27 2.20
N TRP A 47 -9.85 -2.97 2.23
CA TRP A 47 -8.50 -2.48 2.54
C TRP A 47 -8.46 -1.81 3.90
N LEU A 48 -7.34 -1.96 4.58
CA LEU A 48 -7.09 -1.33 5.86
C LEU A 48 -5.81 -0.50 5.77
N TYR A 49 -5.92 0.77 6.11
CA TYR A 49 -4.79 1.70 6.21
C TYR A 49 -4.83 2.40 7.56
N GLY A 50 -3.64 2.78 8.05
CA GLY A 50 -3.54 3.69 9.20
C GLY A 50 -3.98 5.11 8.82
N THR A 51 -4.39 5.90 9.82
CA THR A 51 -4.93 7.25 9.62
C THR A 51 -4.02 8.17 8.80
N THR A 52 -2.70 8.12 9.02
CA THR A 52 -1.74 8.94 8.27
C THR A 52 -1.77 8.63 6.79
N THR A 53 -1.69 7.35 6.42
CA THR A 53 -1.76 6.91 5.02
C THR A 53 -3.13 7.19 4.40
N THR A 54 -4.23 7.01 5.14
CA THR A 54 -5.56 7.37 4.63
C THR A 54 -5.65 8.85 4.24
N LYS A 55 -5.07 9.75 5.04
CA LYS A 55 -5.07 11.18 4.74
C LYS A 55 -4.31 11.51 3.45
N GLU A 56 -3.23 10.80 3.16
CA GLU A 56 -2.49 10.99 1.91
C GLU A 56 -3.37 10.66 0.69
N PHE A 57 -4.18 9.60 0.76
CA PHE A 57 -5.11 9.24 -0.33
C PHE A 57 -6.31 10.19 -0.47
N THR A 58 -6.79 10.76 0.63
CA THR A 58 -7.95 11.67 0.62
C THR A 58 -7.55 13.13 0.41
N GLY A 59 -6.28 13.43 0.18
CA GLY A 59 -5.80 14.82 0.10
C GLY A 59 -6.02 15.59 1.40
N PHE A 60 -5.93 14.91 2.54
CA PHE A 60 -6.21 15.45 3.88
C PHE A 60 -7.62 16.01 4.07
N ALA A 61 -8.58 15.62 3.21
CA ALA A 61 -9.99 15.93 3.40
C ALA A 61 -10.47 15.37 4.74
N ARG A 62 -11.32 16.16 5.42
CA ARG A 62 -11.91 15.83 6.73
C ARG A 62 -13.24 15.12 6.57
#